data_AF-F9D3A0-F1
#
_entry.id   AF-F9D3A0-F1
#
_cell.length_a   1.000
_cell.length_b   1.000
_cell.length_c   1.000
_cell.angle_alpha   90.00
_cell.angle_beta   90.00
_cell.angle_gamma   90.00
#
_symmetry.space_group_name_H-M   'P 1'
#
loop_
_entity.id
_entity.type
_entity.pdbx_description
1 polymer ?
#
loop_
_entity_poly.entity_id
_entity_poly.type
_entity_poly.pdbx_seq_one_letter_code
_entity_poly.pdbx_strand_id
1 'polypeptide(L)' 'MKTGDRVLISPDLTNRPAWSKATIIKVEESLFAGTVISAKTDDGTIYFGYKDLFKPHTEEACTH' A
#
# COMPACT_ATOMS: atom_id res chain seq x y z
N MET A 1 7.53 -5.15 -1.42
CA MET A 1 6.10 -5.03 -1.72
C MET A 1 5.75 -5.97 -2.85
N LYS A 2 4.89 -6.95 -2.57
CA LYS A 2 4.36 -7.93 -3.53
C LYS A 2 2.90 -8.21 -3.20
N THR A 3 2.14 -8.82 -4.09
CA THR A 3 0.77 -9.26 -3.77
C THR A 3 0.77 -10.15 -2.52
N GLY A 4 -0.13 -9.85 -1.57
CA GLY A 4 -0.22 -10.48 -0.25
C GLY A 4 0.53 -9.76 0.88
N ASP A 5 1.36 -8.76 0.55
CA ASP A 5 2.09 -7.98 1.55
C ASP A 5 1.17 -6.97 2.25
N ARG A 6 1.38 -6.75 3.56
CA ARG A 6 0.66 -5.72 4.31
C ARG A 6 1.35 -4.37 4.14
N VAL A 7 0.56 -3.35 3.84
CA VAL A 7 1.02 -1.99 3.59
C VAL A 7 0.15 -0.98 4.32
N LEU A 8 0.71 0.20 4.51
CA LEU A 8 0.04 1.38 5.02
C LEU A 8 -0.17 2.34 3.86
N ILE A 9 -1.42 2.70 3.61
CA ILE A 9 -1.81 3.66 2.59
C ILE A 9 -1.72 5.07 3.17
N SER A 10 -1.14 5.99 2.40
CA SER A 10 -1.00 7.38 2.79
C SER A 10 -2.35 8.03 3.15
N PRO A 11 -2.40 8.86 4.21
CA PRO A 11 -3.57 9.67 4.54
C PRO A 11 -4.00 10.57 3.36
N ASP A 12 -3.04 10.98 2.52
CA ASP A 12 -3.29 11.79 1.31
C ASP A 12 -4.17 11.05 0.28
N LEU A 13 -3.91 9.75 0.06
CA LEU A 13 -4.69 8.93 -0.87
C LEU A 13 -6.04 8.50 -0.30
N THR A 14 -6.10 8.27 1.02
CA THR A 14 -7.31 7.80 1.70
C THR A 14 -8.22 8.92 2.17
N ASN A 15 -7.75 10.17 2.15
CA ASN A 15 -8.37 11.33 2.77
C ASN A 15 -8.73 11.07 4.25
N ARG A 16 -7.86 10.34 4.94
CA ARG A 16 -8.00 9.99 6.36
C ARG A 16 -6.89 10.65 7.16
N PRO A 17 -7.10 10.95 8.45
CA PRO A 17 -6.05 11.55 9.28
C PRO A 17 -4.90 10.58 9.60
N ALA A 18 -5.11 9.27 9.43
CA ALA A 18 -4.16 8.24 9.78
C ALA A 18 -3.86 7.32 8.58
N TRP A 19 -2.68 6.70 8.62
CA TRP A 19 -2.28 5.66 7.68
C TRP A 19 -3.22 4.47 7.76
N SER A 20 -3.77 4.05 6.62
CA SER A 20 -4.76 2.97 6.57
C SER A 20 -4.08 1.65 6.25
N LYS A 21 -4.28 0.64 7.10
CA LYS A 21 -3.79 -0.71 6.86
C LYS A 21 -4.52 -1.34 5.68
N ALA A 22 -3.76 -1.90 4.75
CA ALA A 22 -4.28 -2.60 3.60
C ALA A 22 -3.36 -3.75 3.18
N THR A 23 -3.90 -4.67 2.40
CA THR A 23 -3.18 -5.79 1.83
C THR A 23 -3.05 -5.57 0.34
N ILE A 24 -1.84 -5.69 -0.21
CA ILE A 24 -1.62 -5.58 -1.65
C ILE A 24 -2.36 -6.72 -2.36
N ILE A 25 -3.26 -6.38 -3.26
CA ILE A 25 -4.00 -7.33 -4.10
C ILE A 25 -3.43 -7.41 -5.51
N LYS A 26 -2.77 -6.34 -5.98
CA LYS A 26 -2.16 -6.28 -7.31
C LYS A 26 -1.01 -5.29 -7.31
N VAL A 27 0.05 -5.64 -8.02
CA VAL A 27 1.16 -4.75 -8.36
C VAL A 27 1.22 -4.70 -9.88
N GLU A 28 1.19 -3.50 -10.44
CA GLU A 28 1.24 -3.28 -11.87
C GLU A 28 2.42 -2.37 -12.20
N GLU A 29 3.22 -2.77 -13.19
CA GLU A 29 4.38 -2.00 -13.63
C GLU A 29 4.05 -1.42 -15.00
N SER A 30 3.92 -0.09 -15.05
CA SER A 30 3.63 0.64 -16.27
C SER A 30 4.87 1.41 -16.72
N LEU A 31 5.19 1.35 -18.01
CA LEU A 31 6.29 2.11 -18.60
C LEU A 31 6.08 3.64 -18.54
N PHE A 32 4.83 4.09 -18.34
CA PHE A 32 4.49 5.52 -18.24
C PHE A 32 4.30 5.98 -16.79
N ALA A 33 3.66 5.15 -15.96
CA ALA A 33 3.30 5.51 -14.59
C ALA A 33 4.26 4.94 -13.52
N GLY A 34 5.20 4.08 -13.90
CA GLY A 34 6.05 3.34 -12.97
C GLY A 34 5.29 2.22 -12.25
N THR A 35 5.69 1.91 -11.02
CA THR A 35 5.07 0.86 -10.21
C THR A 35 3.82 1.39 -9.50
N VAL A 36 2.65 0.89 -9.90
CA VAL A 36 1.36 1.14 -9.28
C VAL A 36 0.98 -0.02 -8.38
N ILE A 37 0.56 0.28 -7.16
CA ILE A 37 0.15 -0.70 -6.16
C ILE A 37 -1.35 -0.55 -5.93
N SER A 38 -2.07 -1.67 -5.99
CA SER A 38 -3.47 -1.77 -5.57
C SER A 38 -3.53 -2.53 -4.26
N ALA A 39 -4.07 -1.90 -3.22
CA ALA A 39 -4.22 -2.49 -1.90
C ALA A 39 -5.67 -2.41 -1.42
N LYS A 40 -6.14 -3.48 -0.78
CA LYS A 40 -7.47 -3.59 -0.19
C LYS A 40 -7.39 -3.38 1.32
N THR A 41 -8.13 -2.40 1.82
CA THR A 41 -8.30 -2.17 3.27
C THR A 41 -9.19 -3.23 3.90
N ASP A 42 -9.12 -3.37 5.23
CA ASP A 42 -9.94 -4.31 6.01
C ASP A 42 -11.44 -4.05 5.85
N ASP A 43 -11.81 -2.78 5.66
CA ASP A 43 -13.17 -2.29 5.37
C ASP A 43 -13.70 -2.74 3.99
N GLY A 44 -12.84 -3.35 3.16
CA GLY A 44 -13.20 -3.80 1.82
C GLY A 44 -12.94 -2.78 0.72
N THR A 45 -12.60 -1.54 1.06
CA THR A 45 -12.28 -0.47 0.11
C THR A 45 -10.92 -0.72 -0.55
N ILE A 46 -10.86 -0.60 -1.88
CA ILE A 46 -9.65 -0.79 -2.68
C ILE A 46 -9.09 0.58 -3.06
N TYR A 47 -7.81 0.79 -2.77
CA TYR A 47 -7.05 1.98 -3.16
C TYR A 47 -5.95 1.59 -4.13
N PHE A 48 -5.72 2.42 -5.14
CA PHE A 48 -4.64 2.26 -6.11
C PHE A 48 -3.86 3.56 -6.24
N GLY A 49 -2.55 3.45 -6.36
CA GLY A 49 -1.68 4.61 -6.50
C GLY A 49 -0.22 4.23 -6.73
N TYR A 50 0.64 5.22 -6.87
CA TYR A 50 2.08 5.01 -7.01
C TYR A 50 2.66 4.39 -5.74
N LYS A 51 3.71 3.58 -5.89
CA LYS A 51 4.46 2.96 -4.79
C LYS A 51 4.81 3.95 -3.65
N ASP A 52 5.12 5.20 -3.97
CA ASP A 52 5.42 6.26 -2.98
C ASP A 52 4.29 6.58 -1.99
N LEU A 53 3.03 6.33 -2.38
CA LEU A 53 1.86 6.52 -1.51
C LEU A 53 1.65 5.35 -0.54
N PHE A 54 2.47 4.30 -0.63
CA PHE A 54 2.37 3.11 0.20
C PHE A 54 3.66 2.95 1.01
N LYS A 55 3.50 2.71 2.31
CA LYS A 55 4.60 2.29 3.18
C LYS A 55 4.49 0.79 3.45
N PRO A 56 5.61 0.05 3.46
CA PRO A 56 5.55 -1.34 3.91
C PRO A 56 5.09 -1.35 5.36
N HIS A 57 4.16 -2.23 5.73
CA HIS A 57 3.87 -2.48 7.13
C HIS A 57 4.97 -3.40 7.66
N THR A 58 6.20 -2.87 7.74
CA THR A 58 7.25 -3.51 8.51
C THR A 58 6.84 -3.40 9.98
N GLU A 59 6.29 -4.47 10.53
CA GLU A 59 6.78 -4.87 11.86
C GLU A 59 8.28 -4.99 11.68
N GLU A 60 9.01 -4.04 12.26
CA GLU A 60 10.45 -4.06 12.28
C GLU A 60 10.85 -5.45 12.76
N ALA A 61 11.42 -6.26 11.87
CA ALA A 61 12.28 -7.35 12.28
C ALA A 61 13.51 -6.68 12.93
N CYS A 62 13.31 -6.19 14.14
CA CYS A 62 14.34 -5.75 15.05
C CYS A 62 15.09 -7.02 15.43
N THR A 63 15.99 -7.46 14.55
CA THR A 63 16.95 -8.52 14.87
C THR A 63 18.08 -7.80 15.57
N HIS A 64 18.05 -7.86 16.91
CA HIS A 64 19.17 -7.52 17.79
C HIS A 64 20.26 -8.59 17.63
#